data_AF-A0A5B0R4B8-F1
#
_entry.id   AF-A0A5B0R4B8-F1
#
_cell.length_a   1.000
_cell.length_b   1.000
_cell.length_c   1.000
_cell.angle_alpha   90.00
_cell.angle_beta   90.00
_cell.angle_gamma   90.00
#
_symmetry.space_group_name_H-M   'P 1'
#
loop_
_entity.id
_entity.type
_entity.pdbx_description
1 polymer ?
#
loop_
_entity_poly.entity_id
_entity_poly.type
_entity_poly.pdbx_seq_one_letter_code
_entity_poly.pdbx_strand_id
1 'polypeptide(L)'
;MAPSTLLEGFREPIYPGLSTLVRTDNLSMENDCATANKKRRRKSSGKCKAAMKELVRESMARLVSQPSEPSHEQDQPVEATPGIKPKLSSSDHSNCIQANLTGDQLTGTAQNPTAEFARIHKPHKPSANVTPSSTKGRQYTVSIALPGSIVNNAQTWELKTALVGQIARACAIFSVNEIIIFDESVGEADPSAKPHQPSSTYGRAKYRTPAEDLDLAGPEDGPFQPSHFVARILEYLECPQYLRKSLFPIHPDLRLAGLLPPLDLPHHFRKDHETPWREGCILPADKVENYVAGGHYQKKKHRKGDDRKTSWADVGLAEPVQVQLDEGVSLPDWTRVTVQMPKGEGKLARLVSPRLPTQTTGIYWGYSIRLASSISKVFTETPYASEGGYDLTIGTSERGENVDDVVDGIGDFKHMLLVLGGLSGLELTIASDDTLEPRLTAADAPLLFDHWLNTLPFQGSRTVRTEEALLVSLGALRRLLFRS
;
A
#
# COMPACT_ATOMS: atom_id res chain seq x y z
N MET A 1 70.69 -36.03 3.38
CA MET A 1 70.71 -36.13 4.86
C MET A 1 69.34 -36.61 5.32
N ALA A 2 69.24 -37.89 5.69
CA ALA A 2 68.20 -38.39 6.61
C ALA A 2 68.60 -37.94 8.06
N PRO A 3 67.77 -38.07 9.12
CA PRO A 3 66.74 -39.10 9.34
C PRO A 3 65.41 -38.50 9.91
N SER A 4 64.18 -39.06 9.79
CA SER A 4 63.56 -40.36 10.14
C SER A 4 62.53 -40.21 11.28
N THR A 5 61.30 -40.74 11.06
CA THR A 5 60.50 -41.64 11.95
C THR A 5 59.96 -41.10 13.29
N LEU A 6 58.79 -41.46 13.86
CA LEU A 6 57.70 -42.46 13.72
C LEU A 6 56.54 -41.95 14.63
N LEU A 7 55.26 -41.96 14.23
CA LEU A 7 54.18 -42.95 14.48
C LEU A 7 53.72 -43.22 15.94
N GLU A 8 52.38 -43.24 16.07
CA GLU A 8 51.50 -44.03 16.96
C GLU A 8 51.22 -43.64 18.42
N GLY A 9 49.92 -43.73 18.80
CA GLY A 9 49.53 -44.15 20.15
C GLY A 9 48.24 -43.57 20.75
N PHE A 10 47.13 -44.30 20.59
CA PHE A 10 45.87 -44.30 21.34
C PHE A 10 45.92 -43.91 22.84
N ARG A 11 44.85 -43.25 23.35
CA ARG A 11 44.04 -43.72 24.52
C ARG A 11 42.83 -42.81 24.85
N GLU A 12 41.69 -43.45 25.05
CA GLU A 12 40.43 -42.94 25.62
C GLU A 12 40.54 -42.58 27.11
N PRO A 13 39.62 -41.77 27.67
CA PRO A 13 39.29 -41.81 29.08
C PRO A 13 37.92 -42.47 29.36
N ILE A 14 38.08 -43.66 29.94
CA ILE A 14 37.24 -44.48 30.82
C ILE A 14 36.21 -43.69 31.68
N TYR A 15 34.94 -44.13 31.61
CA TYR A 15 33.91 -43.94 32.64
C TYR A 15 34.13 -44.87 33.85
N PRO A 16 33.83 -44.44 35.08
CA PRO A 16 33.44 -45.36 36.14
C PRO A 16 31.92 -45.32 36.37
N GLY A 17 31.30 -46.50 36.40
CA GLY A 17 29.92 -46.70 36.79
C GLY A 17 29.79 -47.48 38.11
N LEU A 18 28.52 -47.74 38.43
CA LEU A 18 27.91 -48.50 39.53
C LEU A 18 27.86 -47.81 40.91
N SER A 19 26.85 -48.02 41.75
CA SER A 19 25.44 -48.46 41.66
C SER A 19 24.94 -48.43 43.11
N THR A 20 23.71 -48.01 43.40
CA THR A 20 22.85 -48.73 44.37
C THR A 20 21.41 -48.22 44.41
N LEU A 21 20.50 -49.20 44.39
CA LEU A 21 19.08 -49.19 44.68
C LEU A 21 18.77 -48.51 46.03
N VAL A 22 17.79 -47.61 46.08
CA VAL A 22 16.82 -47.53 47.19
C VAL A 22 15.43 -47.21 46.62
N ARG A 23 14.52 -48.14 46.88
CA ARG A 23 13.08 -48.08 46.68
C ARG A 23 12.49 -47.33 47.89
N THR A 24 11.70 -46.29 47.66
CA THR A 24 10.71 -45.82 48.65
C THR A 24 9.45 -45.38 47.91
N ASP A 25 8.37 -46.13 48.13
CA ASP A 25 7.00 -45.76 47.81
C ASP A 25 6.54 -44.55 48.65
N ASN A 26 5.45 -43.92 48.18
CA ASN A 26 4.63 -42.84 48.77
C ASN A 26 4.98 -41.39 48.40
N LEU A 27 4.19 -40.83 47.46
CA LEU A 27 3.25 -39.72 47.70
C LEU A 27 2.63 -39.25 46.37
N SER A 28 1.49 -39.83 46.01
CA SER A 28 0.62 -39.36 44.94
C SER A 28 -0.47 -38.43 45.51
N MET A 29 -0.17 -37.15 45.76
CA MET A 29 -1.18 -36.13 46.09
C MET A 29 -0.74 -34.65 45.90
N GLU A 30 0.13 -34.31 44.92
CA GLU A 30 0.52 -32.90 44.69
C GLU A 30 0.40 -32.37 43.25
N ASN A 31 -0.08 -33.15 42.27
CA ASN A 31 -0.11 -32.71 40.86
C ASN A 31 -1.41 -32.05 40.36
N ASP A 32 -2.50 -32.05 41.13
CA ASP A 32 -3.77 -31.44 40.71
C ASP A 32 -3.92 -29.95 41.09
N CYS A 33 -3.16 -29.48 42.08
CA CYS A 33 -3.21 -28.07 42.49
C CYS A 33 -2.43 -27.14 41.52
N ALA A 34 -1.32 -27.62 40.97
CA ALA A 34 -0.47 -26.85 40.04
C ALA A 34 -1.14 -26.63 38.67
N THR A 35 -1.89 -27.62 38.16
CA THR A 35 -2.64 -27.54 36.90
C THR A 35 -3.91 -26.70 37.04
N ALA A 36 -4.59 -26.76 38.19
CA ALA A 36 -5.72 -25.88 38.50
C ALA A 36 -5.30 -24.41 38.64
N ASN A 37 -4.15 -24.12 39.27
CA ASN A 37 -3.60 -22.76 39.38
C ASN A 37 -3.10 -22.21 38.03
N LYS A 38 -2.52 -23.04 37.15
CA LYS A 38 -2.19 -22.63 35.76
C LYS A 38 -3.44 -22.32 34.94
N LYS A 39 -4.50 -23.14 35.06
CA LYS A 39 -5.79 -22.88 34.39
C LYS A 39 -6.49 -21.64 34.96
N ARG A 40 -6.47 -21.42 36.27
CA ARG A 40 -7.01 -20.20 36.91
C ARG A 40 -6.22 -18.94 36.55
N ARG A 41 -4.88 -18.97 36.56
CA ARG A 41 -4.03 -17.83 36.09
C ARG A 41 -4.23 -17.52 34.61
N ARG A 42 -4.38 -18.55 33.76
CA ARG A 42 -4.73 -18.36 32.33
C ARG A 42 -6.12 -17.74 32.16
N LYS A 43 -7.10 -18.17 32.95
CA LYS A 43 -8.49 -17.64 32.89
C LYS A 43 -8.59 -16.22 33.46
N SER A 44 -7.82 -15.86 34.48
CA SER A 44 -7.75 -14.49 35.02
C SER A 44 -6.95 -13.55 34.11
N SER A 45 -5.83 -14.02 33.54
CA SER A 45 -5.06 -13.29 32.53
C SER A 45 -5.87 -13.06 31.25
N GLY A 46 -6.63 -14.05 30.78
CA GLY A 46 -7.50 -13.90 29.61
C GLY A 46 -8.63 -12.89 29.82
N LYS A 47 -9.24 -12.84 31.01
CA LYS A 47 -10.25 -11.82 31.36
C LYS A 47 -9.65 -10.41 31.43
N CYS A 48 -8.47 -10.26 32.02
CA CYS A 48 -7.76 -8.98 32.07
C CYS A 48 -7.32 -8.51 30.68
N LYS A 49 -6.83 -9.44 29.84
CA LYS A 49 -6.46 -9.18 28.44
C LYS A 49 -7.68 -8.78 27.59
N ALA A 50 -8.84 -9.41 27.80
CA ALA A 50 -10.08 -9.05 27.12
C ALA A 50 -10.59 -7.66 27.56
N ALA A 51 -10.56 -7.36 28.85
CA ALA A 51 -10.92 -6.03 29.36
C ALA A 51 -9.97 -4.93 28.85
N MET A 52 -8.66 -5.22 28.79
CA MET A 52 -7.67 -4.30 28.23
C MET A 52 -7.87 -4.10 26.73
N LYS A 53 -8.18 -5.17 25.98
CA LYS A 53 -8.51 -5.08 24.55
C LYS A 53 -9.74 -4.19 24.31
N GLU A 54 -10.75 -4.30 25.17
CA GLU A 54 -11.93 -3.45 25.10
C GLU A 54 -11.59 -1.99 25.42
N LEU A 55 -10.78 -1.72 26.45
CA LEU A 55 -10.32 -0.36 26.77
C LEU A 55 -9.50 0.26 25.64
N VAL A 56 -8.63 -0.50 24.99
CA VAL A 56 -7.86 -0.06 23.82
C VAL A 56 -8.80 0.23 22.65
N ARG A 57 -9.79 -0.63 22.40
CA ARG A 57 -10.79 -0.43 21.36
C ARG A 57 -11.65 0.81 21.62
N GLU A 58 -12.15 0.99 22.84
CA GLU A 58 -12.91 2.15 23.26
C GLU A 58 -12.10 3.44 23.19
N SER A 59 -10.81 3.38 23.54
CA SER A 59 -9.94 4.55 23.48
C SER A 59 -9.56 4.90 22.03
N MET A 60 -9.28 3.90 21.20
CA MET A 60 -9.11 4.12 19.77
C MET A 60 -10.38 4.67 19.12
N ALA A 61 -11.55 4.14 19.49
CA ALA A 61 -12.83 4.69 19.05
C ALA A 61 -13.02 6.14 19.51
N ARG A 62 -12.60 6.46 20.74
CA ARG A 62 -12.59 7.85 21.25
C ARG A 62 -11.68 8.73 20.40
N LEU A 63 -10.45 8.30 20.10
CA LEU A 63 -9.51 9.03 19.26
C LEU A 63 -10.02 9.20 17.81
N VAL A 64 -10.71 8.21 17.26
CA VAL A 64 -11.38 8.28 15.95
C VAL A 64 -12.57 9.25 15.98
N SER A 65 -13.29 9.31 17.10
CA SER A 65 -14.49 10.15 17.27
C SER A 65 -14.20 11.61 17.63
N GLN A 66 -12.94 11.97 17.93
CA GLN A 66 -12.57 13.36 18.19
C GLN A 66 -12.72 14.16 16.89
N PRO A 67 -13.59 15.17 16.84
CA PRO A 67 -13.74 16.00 15.65
C PRO A 67 -12.47 16.84 15.48
N SER A 68 -11.83 16.74 14.30
CA SER A 68 -11.00 17.83 13.79
C SER A 68 -11.90 19.05 13.65
N GLU A 69 -11.63 20.14 14.39
CA GLU A 69 -12.49 21.32 14.44
C GLU A 69 -12.95 21.78 13.04
N PRO A 70 -14.27 21.78 12.78
CA PRO A 70 -14.85 22.55 11.71
C PRO A 70 -15.61 23.75 12.28
N SER A 71 -15.39 24.89 11.65
CA SER A 71 -16.18 26.10 11.77
C SER A 71 -17.69 25.85 11.67
N HIS A 72 -18.43 26.54 12.54
CA HIS A 72 -19.88 26.70 12.60
C HIS A 72 -20.62 26.61 11.26
N GLU A 73 -21.70 25.84 11.20
CA GLU A 73 -23.08 26.37 11.17
C GLU A 73 -24.13 25.25 11.32
N GLN A 74 -25.25 25.62 11.93
CA GLN A 74 -26.34 24.77 12.41
C GLN A 74 -27.31 24.42 11.28
N ASP A 75 -27.90 23.23 11.30
CA ASP A 75 -29.29 23.09 10.86
C ASP A 75 -30.02 21.89 11.47
N GLN A 76 -31.29 22.12 11.79
CA GLN A 76 -32.23 21.22 12.46
C GLN A 76 -32.94 20.25 11.49
N PRO A 77 -33.50 19.11 11.99
CA PRO A 77 -34.05 18.06 11.15
C PRO A 77 -35.54 18.26 10.82
N VAL A 78 -35.98 17.77 9.64
CA VAL A 78 -37.40 17.65 9.27
C VAL A 78 -37.77 16.19 9.03
N GLU A 79 -38.90 15.81 9.62
CA GLU A 79 -39.57 14.51 9.68
C GLU A 79 -40.03 13.92 8.33
N ALA A 80 -40.27 12.61 8.35
CA ALA A 80 -40.58 11.73 7.25
C ALA A 80 -42.09 11.53 6.95
N THR A 81 -42.36 10.93 5.77
CA THR A 81 -43.43 9.97 5.34
C THR A 81 -44.23 10.38 4.08
N PRO A 82 -44.98 9.47 3.39
CA PRO A 82 -44.45 8.38 2.57
C PRO A 82 -45.12 8.20 1.17
N GLY A 83 -44.39 7.55 0.25
CA GLY A 83 -44.84 6.52 -0.71
C GLY A 83 -45.89 6.83 -1.80
N ILE A 84 -45.49 6.78 -3.08
CA ILE A 84 -46.37 6.42 -4.22
C ILE A 84 -45.57 5.62 -5.28
N LYS A 85 -46.12 4.47 -5.69
CA LYS A 85 -45.63 3.52 -6.72
C LYS A 85 -45.81 4.08 -8.16
N PRO A 86 -45.05 3.55 -9.15
CA PRO A 86 -45.72 3.04 -10.36
C PRO A 86 -45.13 1.69 -10.82
N LYS A 87 -45.96 0.64 -10.93
CA LYS A 87 -46.67 0.17 -12.13
C LYS A 87 -45.74 -0.31 -13.26
N LEU A 88 -45.63 -1.63 -13.28
CA LEU A 88 -45.18 -2.53 -14.34
C LEU A 88 -46.03 -2.32 -15.61
N SER A 89 -45.40 -2.18 -16.77
CA SER A 89 -46.02 -2.53 -18.05
C SER A 89 -44.97 -3.12 -18.98
N SER A 90 -45.25 -4.35 -19.37
CA SER A 90 -44.62 -5.20 -20.36
C SER A 90 -44.60 -4.61 -21.77
N SER A 91 -43.51 -4.82 -22.50
CA SER A 91 -43.59 -5.31 -23.88
C SER A 91 -42.26 -5.91 -24.33
N ASP A 92 -42.33 -7.21 -24.61
CA ASP A 92 -41.36 -7.98 -25.37
C ASP A 92 -41.07 -7.33 -26.71
N HIS A 93 -39.81 -7.39 -27.17
CA HIS A 93 -39.48 -7.68 -28.57
C HIS A 93 -38.01 -8.08 -28.68
N SER A 94 -37.80 -9.39 -28.65
CA SER A 94 -36.67 -10.07 -29.27
C SER A 94 -36.58 -9.72 -30.75
N ASN A 95 -35.39 -9.35 -31.24
CA ASN A 95 -34.99 -9.63 -32.62
C ASN A 95 -33.46 -9.75 -32.75
N CYS A 96 -33.06 -10.99 -33.00
CA CYS A 96 -31.80 -11.42 -33.57
C CYS A 96 -31.77 -11.00 -35.05
N ILE A 97 -30.69 -10.39 -35.51
CA ILE A 97 -30.38 -10.28 -36.94
C ILE A 97 -29.02 -10.91 -37.19
N GLN A 98 -29.08 -12.01 -37.94
CA GLN A 98 -27.96 -12.72 -38.54
C GLN A 98 -27.36 -11.96 -39.72
N ALA A 99 -26.05 -12.14 -39.88
CA ALA A 99 -25.28 -12.27 -41.12
C ALA A 99 -25.39 -11.19 -42.21
N ASN A 100 -24.23 -10.65 -42.58
CA ASN A 100 -23.79 -10.74 -43.98
C ASN A 100 -22.27 -10.70 -44.07
N LEU A 101 -21.72 -11.84 -44.50
CA LEU A 101 -20.37 -12.03 -45.01
C LEU A 101 -20.40 -11.73 -46.51
N THR A 102 -19.53 -10.83 -46.96
CA THR A 102 -19.09 -10.77 -48.37
C THR A 102 -17.58 -10.86 -48.35
N GLY A 103 -17.06 -11.94 -48.92
CA GLY A 103 -15.64 -12.23 -48.99
C GLY A 103 -14.95 -11.36 -50.03
N ASP A 104 -13.68 -11.06 -49.76
CA ASP A 104 -12.71 -10.87 -50.81
C ASP A 104 -11.39 -11.55 -50.42
N GLN A 105 -10.78 -12.19 -51.42
CA GLN A 105 -9.71 -13.17 -51.31
C GLN A 105 -8.37 -12.54 -50.90
N LEU A 106 -7.64 -13.14 -49.96
CA LEU A 106 -6.17 -13.01 -49.92
C LEU A 106 -5.50 -14.29 -49.37
N THR A 107 -4.80 -14.98 -50.27
CA THR A 107 -3.57 -15.76 -50.08
C THR A 107 -3.27 -16.29 -48.67
N GLY A 108 -3.35 -17.63 -48.53
CA GLY A 108 -2.93 -18.35 -47.33
C GLY A 108 -1.46 -18.10 -46.99
N THR A 109 -1.24 -17.19 -46.05
CA THR A 109 -0.02 -17.17 -45.24
C THR A 109 -0.27 -18.07 -44.06
N ALA A 110 0.55 -19.11 -43.89
CA ALA A 110 0.56 -19.90 -42.66
C ALA A 110 0.73 -18.94 -41.49
N GLN A 111 -0.32 -18.75 -40.70
CA GLN A 111 -0.31 -17.86 -39.55
C GLN A 111 0.74 -18.41 -38.59
N ASN A 112 1.88 -17.71 -38.48
CA ASN A 112 2.95 -18.09 -37.59
C ASN A 112 2.39 -18.09 -36.15
N PRO A 113 2.25 -19.26 -35.49
CA PRO A 113 1.58 -19.36 -34.19
C PRO A 113 2.25 -18.48 -33.13
N THR A 114 3.56 -18.23 -33.27
CA THR A 114 4.32 -17.32 -32.40
C THR A 114 3.96 -15.86 -32.63
N ALA A 115 3.73 -15.45 -33.88
CA ALA A 115 3.32 -14.07 -34.20
C ALA A 115 1.87 -13.81 -33.79
N GLU A 116 1.01 -14.80 -33.93
CA GLU A 116 -0.37 -14.76 -33.44
C GLU A 116 -0.42 -14.74 -31.91
N PHE A 117 0.33 -15.62 -31.24
CA PHE A 117 0.50 -15.60 -29.78
C PHE A 117 1.02 -14.24 -29.29
N ALA A 118 2.06 -13.70 -29.93
CA ALA A 118 2.62 -12.40 -29.58
C ALA A 118 1.65 -11.24 -29.82
N ARG A 119 0.82 -11.32 -30.86
CA ARG A 119 -0.23 -10.32 -31.15
C ARG A 119 -1.36 -10.38 -30.13
N ILE A 120 -1.80 -11.59 -29.75
CA ILE A 120 -2.89 -11.82 -28.80
C ILE A 120 -2.46 -11.49 -27.37
N HIS A 121 -1.33 -12.04 -26.93
CA HIS A 121 -0.90 -11.98 -25.53
C HIS A 121 0.02 -10.80 -25.23
N LYS A 122 0.53 -10.12 -26.28
CA LYS A 122 1.48 -9.00 -26.18
C LYS A 122 2.52 -9.27 -25.08
N PRO A 123 3.33 -10.34 -25.15
CA PRO A 123 4.16 -10.81 -24.04
C PRO A 123 5.17 -9.77 -23.52
N HIS A 124 5.57 -8.82 -24.37
CA HIS A 124 6.43 -7.70 -23.98
C HIS A 124 5.68 -6.55 -23.26
N LYS A 125 4.35 -6.63 -23.19
CA LYS A 125 3.41 -5.61 -22.71
C LYS A 125 2.13 -6.30 -22.15
N PRO A 126 2.25 -7.24 -21.20
CA PRO A 126 1.08 -7.95 -20.68
C PRO A 126 0.13 -6.93 -20.05
N SER A 127 -1.13 -6.92 -20.48
CA SER A 127 -2.14 -6.13 -19.80
C SER A 127 -2.36 -6.73 -18.42
N ALA A 128 -2.34 -5.90 -17.37
CA ALA A 128 -2.74 -6.25 -16.01
C ALA A 128 -4.27 -6.50 -15.90
N ASN A 129 -4.86 -7.09 -16.93
CA ASN A 129 -6.20 -7.64 -16.95
C ASN A 129 -6.16 -9.02 -16.27
N VAL A 130 -5.79 -9.07 -15.00
CA VAL A 130 -6.18 -10.21 -14.16
C VAL A 130 -7.61 -9.89 -13.75
N THR A 131 -8.55 -10.26 -14.60
CA THR A 131 -9.93 -10.47 -14.16
C THR A 131 -9.88 -11.75 -13.33
N PRO A 132 -9.99 -11.72 -11.98
CA PRO A 132 -10.47 -12.92 -11.31
C PRO A 132 -11.85 -13.21 -11.91
N SER A 133 -12.24 -14.48 -11.95
CA SER A 133 -13.46 -15.08 -12.52
C SER A 133 -14.81 -14.40 -12.20
N SER A 134 -14.81 -13.29 -11.47
CA SER A 134 -15.94 -12.47 -11.11
C SER A 134 -16.07 -11.31 -12.10
N THR A 135 -17.19 -11.25 -12.81
CA THR A 135 -17.65 -10.06 -13.54
C THR A 135 -18.01 -8.88 -12.61
N LYS A 136 -17.73 -8.98 -11.30
CA LYS A 136 -18.01 -7.97 -10.28
C LYS A 136 -16.70 -7.31 -9.84
N GLY A 137 -16.71 -5.98 -9.76
CA GLY A 137 -15.54 -5.22 -9.29
C GLY A 137 -15.24 -5.39 -7.80
N ARG A 138 -14.06 -4.93 -7.40
CA ARG A 138 -13.49 -5.14 -6.06
C ARG A 138 -14.05 -4.10 -5.08
N GLN A 139 -14.79 -4.57 -4.07
CA GLN A 139 -15.43 -3.70 -3.07
C GLN A 139 -14.57 -3.45 -1.82
N TYR A 140 -13.62 -4.34 -1.52
CA TYR A 140 -12.73 -4.19 -0.38
C TYR A 140 -11.47 -3.38 -0.72
N THR A 141 -10.83 -2.83 0.31
CA THR A 141 -9.54 -2.14 0.22
C THR A 141 -8.49 -2.78 1.10
N VAL A 142 -7.23 -2.64 0.67
CA VAL A 142 -6.05 -3.11 1.39
C VAL A 142 -5.13 -1.92 1.63
N SER A 143 -4.86 -1.62 2.89
CA SER A 143 -3.95 -0.57 3.32
C SER A 143 -2.73 -1.19 4.01
N ILE A 144 -1.55 -0.68 3.70
CA ILE A 144 -0.28 -1.10 4.31
C ILE A 144 0.28 0.06 5.13
N ALA A 145 0.64 -0.18 6.38
CA ALA A 145 1.39 0.79 7.18
C ALA A 145 2.80 0.28 7.47
N LEU A 146 3.78 1.15 7.25
CA LEU A 146 5.19 0.87 7.50
C LEU A 146 5.92 2.15 7.93
N PRO A 147 7.00 2.06 8.70
CA PRO A 147 7.67 3.26 9.18
C PRO A 147 8.57 3.87 8.11
N GLY A 148 8.62 5.20 8.05
CA GLY A 148 9.53 5.90 7.12
C GLY A 148 11.00 5.73 7.48
N SER A 149 11.31 5.43 8.74
CA SER A 149 12.67 5.24 9.28
C SER A 149 13.48 4.14 8.59
N ILE A 150 12.83 3.18 7.90
CA ILE A 150 13.50 2.01 7.29
C ILE A 150 14.56 2.40 6.26
N VAL A 151 14.43 3.56 5.61
CA VAL A 151 15.44 4.04 4.66
C VAL A 151 16.72 4.49 5.37
N ASN A 152 16.70 4.75 6.67
CA ASN A 152 17.90 5.12 7.42
C ASN A 152 18.91 3.96 7.52
N ASN A 153 18.43 2.71 7.39
CA ASN A 153 19.30 1.53 7.39
C ASN A 153 20.05 1.34 6.06
N ALA A 154 19.62 2.00 4.98
CA ALA A 154 20.30 1.95 3.70
C ALA A 154 21.48 2.94 3.65
N GLN A 155 22.65 2.42 3.24
CA GLN A 155 23.94 3.13 3.35
C GLN A 155 24.12 4.28 2.36
N THR A 156 23.54 4.16 1.16
CA THR A 156 23.70 5.15 0.10
C THR A 156 22.34 5.62 -0.41
N TRP A 157 22.31 6.77 -1.09
CA TRP A 157 21.09 7.30 -1.70
C TRP A 157 20.50 6.37 -2.75
N GLU A 158 21.35 5.70 -3.53
CA GLU A 158 20.95 4.69 -4.51
C GLU A 158 20.21 3.53 -3.83
N LEU A 159 20.75 3.03 -2.71
CA LEU A 159 20.13 1.96 -1.94
C LEU A 159 18.82 2.41 -1.26
N LYS A 160 18.77 3.65 -0.74
CA LYS A 160 17.54 4.25 -0.19
C LYS A 160 16.44 4.32 -1.26
N THR A 161 16.77 4.85 -2.44
CA THR A 161 15.84 4.95 -3.57
C THR A 161 15.41 3.57 -4.06
N ALA A 162 16.33 2.61 -4.20
CA ALA A 162 16.03 1.24 -4.61
C ALA A 162 15.11 0.51 -3.62
N LEU A 163 15.33 0.70 -2.30
CA LEU A 163 14.49 0.14 -1.24
C LEU A 163 13.04 0.61 -1.38
N VAL A 164 12.80 1.91 -1.56
CA VAL A 164 11.44 2.42 -1.76
C VAL A 164 10.82 1.88 -3.06
N GLY A 165 11.63 1.71 -4.11
CA GLY A 165 11.20 1.03 -5.34
C GLY A 165 10.74 -0.42 -5.11
N GLN A 166 11.38 -1.17 -4.21
CA GLN A 166 10.96 -2.52 -3.83
C GLN A 166 9.60 -2.52 -3.12
N ILE A 167 9.38 -1.57 -2.20
CA ILE A 167 8.08 -1.38 -1.51
C ILE A 167 6.98 -1.07 -2.52
N ALA A 168 7.21 -0.09 -3.40
CA ALA A 168 6.25 0.30 -4.43
C ALA A 168 5.83 -0.87 -5.30
N ARG A 169 6.80 -1.70 -5.72
CA ARG A 169 6.54 -2.92 -6.50
C ARG A 169 5.73 -3.95 -5.73
N ALA A 170 6.07 -4.23 -4.47
CA ALA A 170 5.32 -5.18 -3.67
C ALA A 170 3.86 -4.74 -3.53
N CYS A 171 3.62 -3.48 -3.18
CA CYS A 171 2.27 -2.91 -3.08
C CYS A 171 1.51 -2.97 -4.42
N ALA A 172 2.17 -2.64 -5.53
CA ALA A 172 1.59 -2.72 -6.87
C ALA A 172 1.19 -4.15 -7.26
N ILE A 173 2.06 -5.14 -7.03
CA ILE A 173 1.84 -6.55 -7.39
C ILE A 173 0.60 -7.10 -6.68
N PHE A 174 0.42 -6.76 -5.40
CA PHE A 174 -0.72 -7.23 -4.60
C PHE A 174 -1.91 -6.27 -4.60
N SER A 175 -1.90 -5.26 -5.49
CA SER A 175 -3.01 -4.34 -5.70
C SER A 175 -3.46 -3.61 -4.43
N VAL A 176 -2.50 -3.15 -3.62
CA VAL A 176 -2.69 -2.35 -2.40
C VAL A 176 -3.33 -1.00 -2.74
N ASN A 177 -4.29 -0.53 -1.95
CA ASN A 177 -4.99 0.75 -2.19
C ASN A 177 -4.35 1.95 -1.51
N GLU A 178 -3.69 1.74 -0.38
CA GLU A 178 -3.14 2.84 0.42
C GLU A 178 -1.82 2.39 1.06
N ILE A 179 -0.82 3.25 1.03
CA ILE A 179 0.45 3.07 1.73
C ILE A 179 0.58 4.20 2.76
N ILE A 180 0.69 3.82 4.03
CA ILE A 180 0.73 4.73 5.16
C ILE A 180 2.16 4.71 5.70
N ILE A 181 2.82 5.86 5.65
CA ILE A 181 4.16 6.02 6.17
C ILE A 181 4.05 6.71 7.51
N PHE A 182 4.32 5.98 8.58
CA PHE A 182 4.26 6.53 9.92
C PHE A 182 5.64 6.87 10.48
N ASP A 183 5.69 7.88 11.32
CA ASP A 183 6.88 8.23 12.08
C ASP A 183 6.98 7.35 13.32
N GLU A 184 8.13 6.72 13.50
CA GLU A 184 8.50 6.08 14.75
C GLU A 184 9.04 7.17 15.65
N SER A 185 8.20 7.70 16.54
CA SER A 185 8.63 8.60 17.61
C SER A 185 9.49 7.82 18.60
N VAL A 186 10.71 7.46 18.21
CA VAL A 186 11.74 7.16 19.20
C VAL A 186 12.10 8.53 19.75
N GLY A 187 11.55 8.88 20.92
CA GLY A 187 11.82 10.16 21.56
C GLY A 187 13.31 10.48 21.46
N GLU A 188 13.65 11.66 20.97
CA GLU A 188 15.02 12.17 21.04
C GLU A 188 15.46 12.15 22.51
N ALA A 189 16.16 11.10 22.91
CA ALA A 189 16.68 10.97 24.27
C ALA A 189 17.90 10.04 24.30
N ASP A 190 18.88 10.33 23.45
CA ASP A 190 20.25 10.29 23.94
C ASP A 190 20.89 11.67 23.70
N PRO A 191 20.96 12.56 24.70
CA PRO A 191 21.67 13.83 24.58
C PRO A 191 23.20 13.65 24.34
N SER A 192 23.72 12.42 24.37
CA SER A 192 25.09 12.08 23.97
C SER A 192 25.21 11.58 22.53
N ALA A 193 24.08 11.25 21.87
CA ALA A 193 24.05 10.96 20.44
C ALA A 193 24.19 12.27 19.68
N LYS A 194 25.43 12.65 19.39
CA LYS A 194 25.73 13.69 18.41
C LYS A 194 24.92 13.37 17.14
N PRO A 195 24.31 14.37 16.46
CA PRO A 195 23.74 14.15 15.15
C PRO A 195 24.77 13.38 14.32
N HIS A 196 24.36 12.26 13.73
CA HIS A 196 25.21 11.52 12.81
C HIS A 196 25.53 12.44 11.62
N GLN A 197 26.55 13.28 11.79
CA GLN A 197 27.41 13.62 10.68
C GLN A 197 27.91 12.28 10.14
N PRO A 198 27.88 12.04 8.83
CA PRO A 198 28.41 10.82 8.26
C PRO A 198 29.84 10.66 8.78
N SER A 199 30.04 9.66 9.62
CA SER A 199 31.33 9.32 10.19
C SER A 199 32.25 8.91 9.05
N SER A 200 33.00 9.89 8.55
CA SER A 200 34.17 9.71 7.71
C SER A 200 35.29 9.11 8.56
N THR A 201 35.13 7.90 9.09
CA THR A 201 36.27 7.11 9.58
C THR A 201 35.88 5.65 9.66
N TYR A 202 36.12 4.88 8.60
CA TYR A 202 36.82 3.59 8.63
C TYR A 202 37.09 3.18 7.18
N GLY A 203 38.34 3.34 6.73
CA GLY A 203 38.86 2.66 5.53
C GLY A 203 38.69 3.34 4.16
N ARG A 204 38.49 4.66 4.07
CA ARG A 204 38.40 5.35 2.76
C ARG A 204 39.78 5.65 2.17
N ALA A 205 40.47 4.61 1.69
CA ALA A 205 41.68 4.75 0.89
C ALA A 205 41.38 4.59 -0.61
N LYS A 206 41.46 5.72 -1.33
CA LYS A 206 41.87 5.83 -2.75
C LYS A 206 40.97 5.30 -3.88
N TYR A 207 39.66 5.53 -3.82
CA TYR A 207 38.88 5.79 -5.05
C TYR A 207 37.92 6.96 -4.80
N ARG A 208 38.36 8.16 -5.20
CA ARG A 208 37.55 9.39 -5.18
C ARG A 208 36.78 9.44 -6.49
N THR A 209 35.47 9.24 -6.47
CA THR A 209 34.59 9.50 -7.61
C THR A 209 34.11 10.95 -7.59
N PRO A 210 33.94 11.64 -8.73
CA PRO A 210 33.55 13.06 -8.79
C PRO A 210 32.13 13.40 -8.26
N ALA A 211 31.36 12.42 -7.79
CA ALA A 211 29.95 12.58 -7.43
C ALA A 211 29.71 13.13 -6.02
N GLU A 212 30.76 13.42 -5.24
CA GLU A 212 30.65 13.88 -3.84
C GLU A 212 30.71 15.40 -3.67
N ASP A 213 30.92 16.14 -4.76
CA ASP A 213 30.84 17.62 -4.75
C ASP A 213 29.38 18.12 -4.93
N LEU A 214 28.38 17.25 -4.72
CA LEU A 214 26.94 17.56 -4.80
C LEU A 214 26.24 17.61 -3.43
N ASP A 215 27.00 17.81 -2.35
CA ASP A 215 26.45 18.35 -1.10
C ASP A 215 26.27 19.89 -1.22
N LEU A 216 25.62 20.33 -2.30
CA LEU A 216 25.01 21.66 -2.37
C LEU A 216 23.66 21.61 -1.65
N ALA A 217 23.71 21.31 -0.35
CA ALA A 217 22.64 21.73 0.55
C ALA A 217 22.74 23.25 0.63
N GLY A 218 21.79 23.96 0.02
CA GLY A 218 21.61 25.36 0.31
C GLY A 218 21.26 25.53 1.80
N PRO A 219 21.52 26.70 2.41
CA PRO A 219 21.17 26.97 3.81
C PRO A 219 19.66 26.91 4.13
N GLU A 220 18.81 26.61 3.15
CA GLU A 220 17.34 26.59 3.24
C GLU A 220 16.75 25.16 3.30
N ASP A 221 17.54 24.11 3.06
CA ASP A 221 17.03 22.73 3.09
C ASP A 221 17.03 22.21 4.55
N GLY A 222 15.82 21.99 5.08
CA GLY A 222 15.62 21.41 6.41
C GLY A 222 16.25 20.01 6.56
N PRO A 223 16.26 19.45 7.80
CA PRO A 223 16.83 18.14 8.04
C PRO A 223 16.18 17.07 7.16
N PHE A 224 16.95 16.08 6.71
CA PHE A 224 16.44 14.95 5.92
C PHE A 224 15.30 14.25 6.67
N GLN A 225 14.10 14.24 6.07
CA GLN A 225 12.90 13.62 6.63
C GLN A 225 12.64 12.28 5.90
N PRO A 226 12.88 11.12 6.56
CA PRO A 226 12.76 9.81 5.94
C PRO A 226 11.36 9.53 5.38
N SER A 227 10.32 9.87 6.14
CA SER A 227 8.92 9.62 5.77
C SER A 227 8.50 10.39 4.52
N HIS A 228 8.93 11.65 4.41
CA HIS A 228 8.68 12.49 3.21
C HIS A 228 9.43 11.97 1.98
N PHE A 229 10.69 11.54 2.16
CA PHE A 229 11.47 10.92 1.07
C PHE A 229 10.78 9.66 0.53
N VAL A 230 10.33 8.77 1.43
CA VAL A 230 9.59 7.55 1.05
C VAL A 230 8.30 7.92 0.33
N ALA A 231 7.47 8.77 0.93
CA ALA A 231 6.17 9.16 0.34
C ALA A 231 6.32 9.76 -1.06
N ARG A 232 7.27 10.68 -1.24
CA ARG A 232 7.53 11.35 -2.52
C ARG A 232 7.96 10.39 -3.63
N ILE A 233 8.80 9.40 -3.32
CA ILE A 233 9.19 8.38 -4.30
C ILE A 233 8.02 7.45 -4.64
N LEU A 234 7.22 7.05 -3.65
CA LEU A 234 6.04 6.22 -3.86
C LEU A 234 5.00 6.92 -4.75
N GLU A 235 4.74 8.20 -4.50
CA GLU A 235 3.87 9.07 -5.30
C GLU A 235 4.39 9.20 -6.75
N TYR A 236 5.70 9.42 -6.91
CA TYR A 236 6.32 9.52 -8.23
C TYR A 236 6.16 8.24 -9.04
N LEU A 237 6.33 7.07 -8.41
CA LEU A 237 6.22 5.78 -9.07
C LEU A 237 4.78 5.44 -9.46
N GLU A 238 3.83 5.72 -8.58
CA GLU A 238 2.40 5.49 -8.82
C GLU A 238 1.87 6.41 -9.93
N CYS A 239 2.39 7.64 -10.01
CA CYS A 239 1.95 8.60 -11.02
C CYS A 239 2.23 8.12 -12.45
N PRO A 240 1.23 8.15 -13.36
CA PRO A 240 1.40 7.86 -14.78
C PRO A 240 2.48 8.73 -15.42
N GLN A 241 3.30 8.11 -16.28
CA GLN A 241 4.49 8.73 -16.87
C GLN A 241 4.22 10.06 -17.58
N TYR A 242 3.06 10.20 -18.23
CA TYR A 242 2.68 11.41 -18.95
C TYR A 242 2.33 12.60 -18.04
N LEU A 243 1.98 12.36 -16.77
CA LEU A 243 1.67 13.42 -15.80
C LEU A 243 2.88 13.86 -14.96
N ARG A 244 3.93 13.04 -14.89
CA ARG A 244 5.07 13.30 -13.98
C ARG A 244 5.72 14.67 -14.18
N LYS A 245 5.88 15.09 -15.44
CA LYS A 245 6.46 16.41 -15.76
C LYS A 245 5.60 17.59 -15.29
N SER A 246 4.30 17.39 -15.20
CA SER A 246 3.32 18.41 -14.81
C SER A 246 3.15 18.47 -13.29
N LEU A 247 3.18 17.31 -12.63
CA LEU A 247 2.87 17.19 -11.20
C LEU A 247 4.12 17.23 -10.30
N PHE A 248 5.29 16.84 -10.80
CA PHE A 248 6.51 16.75 -9.99
C PHE A 248 7.54 17.77 -10.48
N PRO A 249 7.83 18.82 -9.68
CA PRO A 249 8.95 19.71 -9.95
C PRO A 249 10.28 18.95 -9.79
N ILE A 250 11.36 19.57 -10.29
CA ILE A 250 12.71 19.05 -10.07
C ILE A 250 12.98 19.09 -8.57
N HIS A 251 13.17 17.91 -7.97
CA HIS A 251 13.35 17.76 -6.54
C HIS A 251 14.58 16.90 -6.22
N PRO A 252 15.42 17.25 -5.22
CA PRO A 252 16.60 16.47 -4.82
C PRO A 252 16.32 14.98 -4.59
N ASP A 253 15.27 14.63 -3.85
CA ASP A 253 14.88 13.24 -3.59
C ASP A 253 14.61 12.40 -4.85
N LEU A 254 14.19 13.05 -5.94
CA LEU A 254 13.86 12.39 -7.22
C LEU A 254 15.06 12.38 -8.19
N ARG A 255 16.25 12.85 -7.77
CA ARG A 255 17.45 12.88 -8.62
C ARG A 255 17.87 11.49 -9.12
N LEU A 256 17.57 10.45 -8.35
CA LEU A 256 17.87 9.06 -8.66
C LEU A 256 16.65 8.28 -9.19
N ALA A 257 15.59 8.97 -9.64
CA ALA A 257 14.38 8.33 -10.15
C ALA A 257 14.64 7.36 -11.32
N GLY A 258 15.74 7.51 -12.05
CA GLY A 258 16.17 6.59 -13.11
C GLY A 258 16.57 5.18 -12.62
N LEU A 259 16.85 5.01 -11.32
CA LEU A 259 17.13 3.70 -10.72
C LEU A 259 15.85 2.93 -10.33
N LEU A 260 14.72 3.62 -10.26
CA LEU A 260 13.47 3.04 -9.78
C LEU A 260 12.91 2.06 -10.82
N PRO A 261 12.42 0.89 -10.39
CA PRO A 261 11.83 -0.05 -11.32
C PRO A 261 10.47 0.46 -11.81
N PRO A 262 10.08 0.18 -13.06
CA PRO A 262 8.74 0.51 -13.54
C PRO A 262 7.69 -0.29 -12.75
N LEU A 263 6.55 0.34 -12.43
CA LEU A 263 5.42 -0.36 -11.82
C LEU A 263 4.48 -0.98 -12.85
N ASP A 264 4.40 -0.38 -14.06
CA ASP A 264 3.52 -0.80 -15.16
C ASP A 264 2.08 -1.09 -14.71
N LEU A 265 1.51 -0.16 -13.94
CA LEU A 265 0.16 -0.27 -13.38
C LEU A 265 -0.90 -0.19 -14.50
N PRO A 266 -2.12 -0.74 -14.30
CA PRO A 266 -3.16 -0.69 -15.32
C PRO A 266 -3.44 0.73 -15.82
N HIS A 267 -3.41 1.76 -14.96
CA HIS A 267 -3.61 3.15 -15.35
C HIS A 267 -2.37 3.85 -15.95
N HIS A 268 -1.24 3.15 -16.11
CA HIS A 268 -0.04 3.65 -16.82
C HIS A 268 -0.18 3.48 -18.33
N PHE A 269 -1.26 4.05 -18.89
CA PHE A 269 -1.59 3.89 -20.29
C PHE A 269 -0.61 4.60 -21.22
N ARG A 270 -0.46 4.05 -22.42
CA ARG A 270 0.15 4.74 -23.55
C ARG A 270 -0.88 5.64 -24.25
N LYS A 271 -0.38 6.55 -25.09
CA LYS A 271 -1.19 7.53 -25.82
C LYS A 271 -2.24 6.89 -26.74
N ASP A 272 -1.92 5.73 -27.30
CA ASP A 272 -2.73 4.99 -28.29
C ASP A 272 -3.78 4.05 -27.67
N HIS A 273 -3.82 3.91 -26.35
CA HIS A 273 -4.68 2.92 -25.70
C HIS A 273 -6.08 3.47 -25.39
N GLU A 274 -7.12 2.96 -26.02
CA GLU A 274 -8.50 3.37 -25.70
C GLU A 274 -8.98 2.70 -24.42
N THR A 275 -9.40 3.51 -23.44
CA THR A 275 -9.80 3.03 -22.11
C THR A 275 -11.02 3.80 -21.61
N PRO A 276 -11.91 3.17 -20.84
CA PRO A 276 -13.10 3.84 -20.29
C PRO A 276 -12.76 4.92 -19.25
N TRP A 277 -11.62 4.79 -18.57
CA TRP A 277 -11.11 5.76 -17.61
C TRP A 277 -9.64 6.06 -17.87
N ARG A 278 -9.20 7.26 -17.52
CA ARG A 278 -7.81 7.70 -17.53
C ARG A 278 -7.54 8.62 -16.35
N GLU A 279 -6.32 8.58 -15.85
CA GLU A 279 -5.81 9.63 -14.96
C GLU A 279 -5.50 10.88 -15.79
N GLY A 280 -5.69 12.05 -15.21
CA GLY A 280 -5.32 13.31 -15.83
C GLY A 280 -5.01 14.41 -14.82
N CYS A 281 -4.59 15.56 -15.33
CA CYS A 281 -4.45 16.79 -14.55
C CYS A 281 -5.22 17.95 -15.19
N ILE A 282 -5.83 18.79 -14.36
CA ILE A 282 -6.50 20.01 -14.82
C ILE A 282 -5.44 20.98 -15.36
N LEU A 283 -5.68 21.50 -16.56
CA LEU A 283 -4.76 22.40 -17.23
C LEU A 283 -5.10 23.88 -16.96
N PRO A 284 -4.08 24.71 -16.72
CA PRO A 284 -4.20 26.17 -16.80
C PRO A 284 -4.70 26.65 -18.16
N ALA A 285 -5.39 27.80 -18.19
CA ALA A 285 -5.96 28.37 -19.41
C ALA A 285 -4.90 28.68 -20.50
N ASP A 286 -3.73 29.18 -20.12
CA ASP A 286 -2.61 29.48 -21.03
C ASP A 286 -2.07 28.23 -21.73
N LYS A 287 -2.04 27.08 -21.03
CA LYS A 287 -1.63 25.80 -21.62
C LYS A 287 -2.62 25.33 -22.67
N VAL A 288 -3.92 25.51 -22.43
CA VAL A 288 -4.98 25.13 -23.38
C VAL A 288 -4.85 25.92 -24.68
N GLU A 289 -4.57 27.22 -24.60
CA GLU A 289 -4.41 28.07 -25.79
C GLU A 289 -3.28 27.60 -26.71
N ASN A 290 -2.18 27.11 -26.15
CA ASN A 290 -1.06 26.55 -26.92
C ASN A 290 -1.45 25.29 -27.71
N TYR A 291 -2.33 24.46 -27.17
CA TYR A 291 -2.87 23.31 -27.90
C TYR A 291 -3.83 23.73 -29.01
N VAL A 292 -4.71 24.71 -28.74
CA VAL A 292 -5.71 25.20 -29.71
C VAL A 292 -5.07 26.01 -30.84
N ALA A 293 -3.96 26.71 -30.57
CA ALA A 293 -3.24 27.49 -31.58
C ALA A 293 -2.40 26.61 -32.54
N GLY A 294 -1.96 25.43 -32.10
CA GLY A 294 -1.14 24.50 -32.89
C GLY A 294 -1.91 23.45 -33.70
N GLY A 295 -3.21 23.27 -33.44
CA GLY A 295 -4.07 22.29 -34.11
C GLY A 295 -5.13 22.91 -35.02
N HIS A 296 -5.60 22.16 -36.02
CA HIS A 296 -6.79 22.46 -36.83
C HIS A 296 -8.10 22.36 -36.02
N TYR A 297 -8.09 22.77 -34.74
CA TYR A 297 -9.28 22.76 -33.91
C TYR A 297 -10.13 23.96 -34.30
N GLN A 298 -11.16 23.70 -35.12
CA GLN A 298 -12.19 24.71 -35.35
C GLN A 298 -12.79 25.07 -33.99
N LYS A 299 -12.67 26.34 -33.58
CA LYS A 299 -13.47 26.93 -32.49
C LYS A 299 -14.94 26.66 -32.82
N LYS A 300 -15.49 25.53 -32.35
CA LYS A 300 -16.94 25.34 -32.32
C LYS A 300 -17.45 26.40 -31.36
N LYS A 301 -17.99 27.47 -31.95
CA LYS A 301 -18.69 28.54 -31.25
C LYS A 301 -19.70 27.87 -30.32
N HIS A 302 -19.44 27.89 -29.01
CA HIS A 302 -20.39 27.38 -28.04
C HIS A 302 -21.72 28.10 -28.30
N ARG A 303 -22.77 27.32 -28.52
CA ARG A 303 -24.13 27.83 -28.69
C ARG A 303 -24.49 28.45 -27.33
N LYS A 304 -24.65 29.77 -27.31
CA LYS A 304 -25.06 30.58 -26.15
C LYS A 304 -26.29 29.92 -25.50
N GLY A 305 -26.13 29.26 -24.35
CA GLY A 305 -27.25 28.61 -23.65
C GLY A 305 -26.98 27.33 -22.86
N ASP A 306 -25.73 26.85 -22.73
CA ASP A 306 -25.41 25.74 -21.81
C ASP A 306 -24.50 26.28 -20.70
N ASP A 307 -25.08 26.62 -19.55
CA ASP A 307 -24.42 27.13 -18.32
C ASP A 307 -23.54 26.06 -17.63
N ARG A 308 -23.11 25.03 -18.35
CA ARG A 308 -22.25 23.98 -17.81
C ARG A 308 -20.81 24.47 -17.76
N LYS A 309 -20.29 24.64 -16.55
CA LYS A 309 -18.88 24.92 -16.30
C LYS A 309 -18.04 23.74 -16.80
N THR A 310 -17.07 24.01 -17.68
CA THR A 310 -16.16 22.99 -18.21
C THR A 310 -14.72 23.37 -17.94
N SER A 311 -13.87 22.36 -17.71
CA SER A 311 -12.40 22.53 -17.65
C SER A 311 -11.72 21.64 -18.69
N TRP A 312 -10.44 21.88 -18.92
CA TRP A 312 -9.61 21.04 -19.77
C TRP A 312 -8.67 20.20 -18.91
N ALA A 313 -8.52 18.93 -19.27
CA ALA A 313 -7.64 18.00 -18.58
C ALA A 313 -6.66 17.34 -19.56
N ASP A 314 -5.39 17.29 -19.19
CA ASP A 314 -4.41 16.43 -19.85
C ASP A 314 -4.57 15.00 -19.33
N VAL A 315 -5.02 14.10 -20.20
CA VAL A 315 -5.23 12.67 -19.90
C VAL A 315 -4.21 11.77 -20.62
N GLY A 316 -3.08 12.35 -21.07
CA GLY A 316 -2.02 11.62 -21.75
C GLY A 316 -2.36 11.21 -23.18
N LEU A 317 -3.31 11.90 -23.81
CA LEU A 317 -3.63 11.77 -25.23
C LEU A 317 -2.88 12.83 -26.05
N ALA A 318 -3.05 12.82 -27.38
CA ALA A 318 -2.46 13.85 -28.23
C ALA A 318 -3.06 15.24 -27.97
N GLU A 319 -4.36 15.28 -27.65
CA GLU A 319 -5.10 16.49 -27.34
C GLU A 319 -5.71 16.38 -25.93
N PRO A 320 -5.79 17.50 -25.18
CA PRO A 320 -6.48 17.51 -23.90
C PRO A 320 -7.98 17.29 -24.09
N VAL A 321 -8.64 16.82 -23.04
CA VAL A 321 -10.08 16.50 -23.08
C VAL A 321 -10.86 17.50 -22.24
N GLN A 322 -11.99 17.94 -22.77
CA GLN A 322 -12.91 18.81 -22.05
C GLN A 322 -13.74 17.98 -21.06
N VAL A 323 -13.64 18.33 -19.78
CA VAL A 323 -14.37 17.70 -18.68
C VAL A 323 -15.54 18.59 -18.24
N GLN A 324 -16.68 17.97 -18.01
CA GLN A 324 -17.83 18.60 -17.39
C GLN A 324 -17.60 18.69 -15.88
N LEU A 325 -17.77 19.89 -15.30
CA LEU A 325 -17.78 20.09 -13.85
C LEU A 325 -19.23 20.14 -13.35
N ASP A 326 -19.43 19.61 -12.15
CA ASP A 326 -20.69 19.74 -11.43
C ASP A 326 -20.87 21.17 -10.90
N GLU A 327 -22.11 21.56 -10.60
CA GLU A 327 -22.42 22.89 -10.09
C GLU A 327 -21.69 23.17 -8.76
N GLY A 328 -21.11 24.36 -8.63
CA GLY A 328 -20.33 24.76 -7.44
C GLY A 328 -18.91 24.20 -7.37
N VAL A 329 -18.53 23.26 -8.25
CA VAL A 329 -17.17 22.69 -8.24
C VAL A 329 -16.20 23.63 -8.96
N SER A 330 -15.09 23.96 -8.29
CA SER A 330 -13.94 24.64 -8.90
C SER A 330 -12.68 23.91 -8.48
N LEU A 331 -11.90 23.47 -9.47
CA LEU A 331 -10.64 22.77 -9.23
C LEU A 331 -9.47 23.71 -9.50
N PRO A 332 -8.47 23.75 -8.62
CA PRO A 332 -7.21 24.42 -8.91
C PRO A 332 -6.54 23.83 -10.15
N ASP A 333 -5.71 24.65 -10.80
CA ASP A 333 -4.82 24.18 -11.85
C ASP A 333 -3.90 23.07 -11.33
N TRP A 334 -3.52 22.16 -12.21
CA TRP A 334 -2.67 21.00 -11.92
C TRP A 334 -3.26 19.98 -10.95
N THR A 335 -4.54 20.12 -10.58
CA THR A 335 -5.24 19.12 -9.77
C THR A 335 -5.30 17.79 -10.53
N ARG A 336 -4.79 16.72 -9.92
CA ARG A 336 -4.89 15.36 -10.45
C ARG A 336 -6.33 14.84 -10.31
N VAL A 337 -6.85 14.23 -11.36
CA VAL A 337 -8.23 13.76 -11.46
C VAL A 337 -8.32 12.42 -12.18
N THR A 338 -9.33 11.62 -11.84
CA THR A 338 -9.72 10.44 -12.63
C THR A 338 -10.87 10.84 -13.55
N VAL A 339 -10.68 10.61 -14.84
CA VAL A 339 -11.60 11.03 -15.90
C VAL A 339 -12.26 9.81 -16.54
N GLN A 340 -13.58 9.79 -16.57
CA GLN A 340 -14.36 8.88 -17.40
C GLN A 340 -14.42 9.41 -18.82
N MET A 341 -13.93 8.62 -19.76
CA MET A 341 -13.88 8.97 -21.17
C MET A 341 -15.30 8.96 -21.78
N PRO A 342 -15.64 9.93 -22.64
CA PRO A 342 -16.96 10.04 -23.24
C PRO A 342 -17.24 8.87 -24.20
N LYS A 343 -18.48 8.36 -24.18
CA LYS A 343 -18.94 7.33 -25.13
C LYS A 343 -19.63 7.96 -26.34
N GLY A 344 -18.87 8.17 -27.42
CA GLY A 344 -19.34 8.73 -28.69
C GLY A 344 -18.89 10.17 -28.94
N GLU A 345 -18.87 10.58 -30.20
CA GLU A 345 -18.38 11.88 -30.63
C GLU A 345 -19.20 13.05 -30.04
N GLY A 346 -18.50 14.12 -29.65
CA GLY A 346 -19.11 15.37 -29.18
C GLY A 346 -19.65 15.36 -27.74
N LYS A 347 -19.45 14.27 -26.98
CA LYS A 347 -19.76 14.22 -25.55
C LYS A 347 -18.56 14.67 -24.70
N LEU A 348 -18.85 15.30 -23.57
CA LEU A 348 -17.86 15.72 -22.59
C LEU A 348 -17.45 14.55 -21.69
N ALA A 349 -16.20 14.56 -21.26
CA ALA A 349 -15.71 13.66 -20.24
C ALA A 349 -16.25 14.06 -18.86
N ARG A 350 -16.23 13.12 -17.91
CA ARG A 350 -16.72 13.36 -16.54
C ARG A 350 -15.65 13.06 -15.52
N LEU A 351 -15.61 13.85 -14.45
CA LEU A 351 -14.81 13.52 -13.28
C LEU A 351 -15.49 12.40 -12.50
N VAL A 352 -14.71 11.44 -12.05
CA VAL A 352 -15.20 10.31 -11.25
C VAL A 352 -14.27 10.04 -10.07
N SER A 353 -14.78 9.31 -9.08
CA SER A 353 -13.94 8.84 -7.98
C SER A 353 -12.82 7.93 -8.50
N PRO A 354 -11.58 8.04 -7.97
CA PRO A 354 -10.48 7.12 -8.31
C PRO A 354 -10.77 5.67 -7.90
N ARG A 355 -11.74 5.43 -7.00
CA ARG A 355 -12.18 4.07 -6.61
C ARG A 355 -13.11 3.43 -7.63
N LEU A 356 -13.77 4.23 -8.47
CA LEU A 356 -14.82 3.75 -9.39
C LEU A 356 -14.31 2.70 -10.40
N PRO A 357 -13.13 2.86 -11.05
CA PRO A 357 -12.61 1.83 -11.96
C PRO A 357 -12.47 0.47 -11.27
N THR A 358 -11.91 0.45 -10.06
CA THR A 358 -11.71 -0.77 -9.26
C THR A 358 -13.04 -1.37 -8.78
N GLN A 359 -13.97 -0.54 -8.29
CA GLN A 359 -15.28 -1.00 -7.80
C GLN A 359 -16.19 -1.54 -8.92
N THR A 360 -16.05 -1.04 -10.14
CA THR A 360 -16.90 -1.44 -11.28
C THR A 360 -16.30 -2.60 -12.06
N THR A 361 -14.99 -2.61 -12.30
CA THR A 361 -14.34 -3.59 -13.18
C THR A 361 -13.34 -4.51 -12.50
N GLY A 362 -12.95 -4.21 -11.25
CA GLY A 362 -11.89 -4.94 -10.54
C GLY A 362 -10.49 -4.56 -10.99
N ILE A 363 -10.33 -3.67 -11.97
CA ILE A 363 -9.02 -3.19 -12.42
C ILE A 363 -8.35 -2.41 -11.29
N TYR A 364 -7.09 -2.75 -11.02
CA TYR A 364 -6.29 -2.03 -10.04
C TYR A 364 -5.94 -0.61 -10.53
N TRP A 365 -6.13 0.40 -9.68
CA TRP A 365 -5.97 1.81 -10.04
C TRP A 365 -4.90 2.53 -9.22
N GLY A 366 -3.86 1.79 -8.82
CA GLY A 366 -2.77 2.32 -8.00
C GLY A 366 -3.11 2.43 -6.52
N TYR A 367 -2.25 3.16 -5.82
CA TYR A 367 -2.34 3.37 -4.37
C TYR A 367 -2.30 4.87 -4.04
N SER A 368 -2.99 5.26 -2.97
CA SER A 368 -2.79 6.56 -2.33
C SER A 368 -1.67 6.46 -1.28
N ILE A 369 -1.05 7.59 -0.96
CA ILE A 369 -0.03 7.68 0.08
C ILE A 369 -0.58 8.57 1.19
N ARG A 370 -0.37 8.17 2.44
CA ARG A 370 -0.71 8.96 3.62
C ARG A 370 0.48 9.02 4.58
N LEU A 371 0.79 10.20 5.08
CA LEU A 371 1.74 10.38 6.16
C LEU A 371 0.99 10.34 7.50
N ALA A 372 1.58 9.69 8.50
CA ALA A 372 1.06 9.65 9.86
C ALA A 372 2.17 10.02 10.85
N SER A 373 1.91 10.96 11.76
CA SER A 373 2.94 11.42 12.71
C SER A 373 3.25 10.42 13.84
N SER A 374 2.42 9.37 13.99
CA SER A 374 2.65 8.27 14.92
C SER A 374 1.87 7.03 14.50
N ILE A 375 2.07 5.91 15.20
CA ILE A 375 1.32 4.69 14.93
C ILE A 375 -0.15 4.82 15.32
N SER A 376 -0.52 5.59 16.34
CA SER A 376 -1.93 5.85 16.66
C SER A 376 -2.65 6.56 15.50
N LYS A 377 -1.98 7.51 14.84
CA LYS A 377 -2.49 8.24 13.66
C LYS A 377 -2.70 7.36 12.44
N VAL A 378 -2.05 6.20 12.37
CA VAL A 378 -2.36 5.20 11.34
C VAL A 378 -3.82 4.76 11.43
N PHE A 379 -4.34 4.55 12.65
CA PHE A 379 -5.70 4.07 12.89
C PHE A 379 -6.73 5.20 12.92
N THR A 380 -6.38 6.34 13.50
CA THR A 380 -7.33 7.42 13.79
C THR A 380 -7.58 8.32 12.58
N GLU A 381 -6.56 8.60 11.77
CA GLU A 381 -6.67 9.43 10.55
C GLU A 381 -6.93 8.58 9.30
N THR A 382 -7.79 7.57 9.45
CA THR A 382 -8.16 6.68 8.34
C THR A 382 -9.12 7.38 7.38
N PRO A 383 -8.93 7.24 6.04
CA PRO A 383 -9.86 7.78 5.06
C PRO A 383 -11.23 7.08 5.08
N TYR A 384 -11.34 5.95 5.81
CA TYR A 384 -12.55 5.14 5.91
C TYR A 384 -13.34 5.41 7.20
N ALA A 385 -13.09 6.51 7.91
CA ALA A 385 -13.74 6.82 9.20
C ALA A 385 -15.27 6.81 9.11
N SER A 386 -15.84 7.32 8.02
CA SER A 386 -17.29 7.30 7.75
C SER A 386 -17.85 5.90 7.47
N GLU A 387 -16.99 4.94 7.09
CA GLU A 387 -17.33 3.56 6.80
C GLU A 387 -17.02 2.61 7.98
N GLY A 388 -16.61 3.14 9.14
CA GLY A 388 -16.25 2.37 10.34
C GLY A 388 -14.74 2.16 10.55
N GLY A 389 -13.89 2.78 9.73
CA GLY A 389 -12.43 2.63 9.80
C GLY A 389 -11.94 1.32 9.18
N TYR A 390 -10.79 0.84 9.66
CA TYR A 390 -10.29 -0.49 9.27
C TYR A 390 -11.02 -1.56 10.09
N ASP A 391 -11.79 -2.41 9.40
CA ASP A 391 -12.58 -3.47 10.03
C ASP A 391 -11.80 -4.78 10.22
N LEU A 392 -10.62 -4.88 9.61
CA LEU A 392 -9.65 -5.95 9.84
C LEU A 392 -8.24 -5.38 9.99
N THR A 393 -7.67 -5.50 11.18
CA THR A 393 -6.31 -5.05 11.47
C THR A 393 -5.36 -6.21 11.74
N ILE A 394 -4.24 -6.25 11.02
CA ILE A 394 -3.22 -7.30 11.12
C ILE A 394 -1.88 -6.65 11.43
N GLY A 395 -1.28 -7.00 12.56
CA GLY A 395 0.09 -6.63 12.90
C GLY A 395 1.04 -7.81 12.63
N THR A 396 2.20 -7.53 12.04
CA THR A 396 3.21 -8.57 11.76
C THR A 396 4.32 -8.58 12.81
N SER A 397 4.64 -9.76 13.35
CA SER A 397 5.79 -9.96 14.24
C SER A 397 6.21 -11.43 14.22
N GLU A 398 7.50 -11.71 14.36
CA GLU A 398 8.04 -13.07 14.53
C GLU A 398 7.43 -13.79 15.76
N ARG A 399 6.93 -13.01 16.74
CA ARG A 399 6.28 -13.48 17.97
C ARG A 399 4.77 -13.73 17.80
N GLY A 400 4.22 -13.52 16.60
CA GLY A 400 2.82 -13.73 16.29
C GLY A 400 2.41 -15.19 16.13
N GLU A 401 1.11 -15.40 15.96
CA GLU A 401 0.54 -16.70 15.60
C GLU A 401 0.94 -17.06 14.16
N ASN A 402 1.13 -18.34 13.88
CA ASN A 402 1.52 -18.78 12.54
C ASN A 402 0.41 -18.45 11.52
N VAL A 403 0.74 -17.70 10.47
CA VAL A 403 -0.20 -17.31 9.42
C VAL A 403 -0.88 -18.51 8.77
N ASP A 404 -0.17 -19.63 8.59
CA ASP A 404 -0.71 -20.81 7.91
C ASP A 404 -1.87 -21.45 8.68
N ASP A 405 -1.86 -21.32 10.01
CA ASP A 405 -2.88 -21.89 10.89
C ASP A 405 -4.13 -21.00 10.98
N VAL A 406 -4.00 -19.70 10.71
CA VAL A 406 -5.05 -18.70 10.99
C VAL A 406 -5.67 -18.14 9.71
N VAL A 407 -4.93 -18.04 8.60
CA VAL A 407 -5.34 -17.30 7.39
C VAL A 407 -6.67 -17.77 6.78
N ASP A 408 -6.97 -19.06 6.86
CA ASP A 408 -8.22 -19.62 6.34
C ASP A 408 -9.43 -19.33 7.26
N GLY A 409 -9.17 -19.05 8.55
CA GLY A 409 -10.20 -18.71 9.55
C GLY A 409 -10.50 -17.22 9.67
N ILE A 410 -9.69 -16.33 9.07
CA ILE A 410 -9.96 -14.89 9.06
C ILE A 410 -11.24 -14.63 8.26
N GLY A 411 -12.16 -13.82 8.77
CA GLY A 411 -13.43 -13.50 8.11
C GLY A 411 -13.28 -12.61 6.87
N ASP A 412 -14.41 -12.29 6.24
CA ASP A 412 -14.45 -11.26 5.19
C ASP A 412 -14.25 -9.87 5.79
N PHE A 413 -13.74 -8.95 4.99
CA PHE A 413 -13.44 -7.59 5.39
C PHE A 413 -13.77 -6.60 4.27
N LYS A 414 -13.94 -5.34 4.63
CA LYS A 414 -14.12 -4.22 3.70
C LYS A 414 -12.88 -3.34 3.61
N HIS A 415 -12.20 -3.09 4.71
CA HIS A 415 -11.02 -2.24 4.82
C HIS A 415 -9.96 -2.91 5.70
N MET A 416 -9.05 -3.66 5.08
CA MET A 416 -7.94 -4.29 5.81
C MET A 416 -6.77 -3.34 5.97
N LEU A 417 -6.18 -3.32 7.17
CA LEU A 417 -4.90 -2.69 7.47
C LEU A 417 -3.87 -3.76 7.86
N LEU A 418 -2.77 -3.86 7.10
CA LEU A 418 -1.60 -4.64 7.48
C LEU A 418 -0.48 -3.69 7.92
N VAL A 419 0.01 -3.88 9.14
CA VAL A 419 1.04 -3.02 9.74
C VAL A 419 2.33 -3.82 9.89
N LEU A 420 3.43 -3.24 9.41
CA LEU A 420 4.78 -3.80 9.51
C LEU A 420 5.68 -2.89 10.34
N GLY A 421 6.55 -3.51 11.13
CA GLY A 421 7.52 -2.80 11.96
C GLY A 421 8.80 -2.45 11.19
N GLY A 422 9.54 -1.49 11.73
CA GLY A 422 10.89 -1.17 11.32
C GLY A 422 11.91 -2.12 11.93
N LEU A 423 13.14 -1.63 12.13
CA LEU A 423 14.24 -2.41 12.72
C LEU A 423 13.94 -2.88 14.14
N SER A 424 13.25 -2.04 14.92
CA SER A 424 12.93 -2.28 16.33
C SER A 424 11.68 -3.15 16.54
N GLY A 425 10.99 -3.54 15.46
CA GLY A 425 9.70 -4.21 15.51
C GLY A 425 8.56 -3.27 15.93
N LEU A 426 7.32 -3.74 15.77
CA LEU A 426 6.13 -2.94 16.11
C LEU A 426 5.93 -2.76 17.61
N GLU A 427 6.41 -3.72 18.41
CA GLU A 427 6.19 -3.69 19.85
C GLU A 427 6.84 -2.49 20.52
N LEU A 428 8.07 -2.13 20.10
CA LEU A 428 8.75 -0.96 20.63
C LEU A 428 8.12 0.34 20.12
N THR A 429 7.76 0.40 18.84
CA THR A 429 7.07 1.56 18.25
C THR A 429 5.76 1.87 18.97
N ILE A 430 4.96 0.85 19.26
CA ILE A 430 3.69 1.01 19.99
C ILE A 430 3.95 1.44 21.44
N ALA A 431 4.97 0.90 22.08
CA ALA A 431 5.32 1.24 23.46
C ALA A 431 5.87 2.67 23.61
N SER A 432 6.46 3.22 22.55
CA SER A 432 6.99 4.59 22.51
C SER A 432 5.94 5.63 22.07
N ASP A 433 4.75 5.21 21.63
CA ASP A 433 3.70 6.12 21.22
C ASP A 433 2.92 6.64 22.44
N ASP A 434 3.31 7.82 22.89
CA ASP A 434 2.70 8.51 24.02
C ASP A 434 1.26 8.99 23.76
N THR A 435 0.80 8.95 22.51
CA THR A 435 -0.56 9.35 22.12
C THR A 435 -1.60 8.24 22.30
N LEU A 436 -1.15 7.00 22.55
CA LEU A 436 -2.03 5.88 22.87
C LEU A 436 -2.46 5.94 24.33
N GLU A 437 -3.77 6.02 24.56
CA GLU A 437 -4.38 5.89 25.87
C GLU A 437 -5.18 4.57 25.93
N PRO A 438 -5.10 3.75 27.00
CA PRO A 438 -4.00 3.76 27.96
C PRO A 438 -2.67 3.50 27.27
N ARG A 439 -1.57 4.03 27.84
CA ARG A 439 -0.22 3.74 27.35
C ARG A 439 -0.01 2.22 27.31
N LEU A 440 0.39 1.72 26.15
CA LEU A 440 0.63 0.30 25.93
C LEU A 440 2.09 -0.04 26.17
N THR A 441 2.35 -1.22 26.73
CA THR A 441 3.71 -1.76 26.76
C THR A 441 3.98 -2.59 25.50
N ALA A 442 5.24 -2.94 25.27
CA ALA A 442 5.63 -3.83 24.17
C ALA A 442 4.88 -5.18 24.20
N ALA A 443 4.54 -5.69 25.40
CA ALA A 443 3.78 -6.93 25.55
C ALA A 443 2.28 -6.78 25.19
N ASP A 444 1.78 -5.55 25.20
CA ASP A 444 0.38 -5.22 24.91
C ASP A 444 0.15 -4.89 23.43
N ALA A 445 1.21 -4.75 22.62
CA ALA A 445 1.11 -4.48 21.19
C ALA A 445 0.11 -5.37 20.42
N PRO A 446 0.00 -6.69 20.68
CA PRO A 446 -1.00 -7.53 20.02
C PRO A 446 -2.45 -7.14 20.29
N LEU A 447 -2.74 -6.36 21.34
CA LEU A 447 -4.09 -5.89 21.67
C LEU A 447 -4.62 -4.84 20.70
N LEU A 448 -3.71 -4.13 20.03
CA LEU A 448 -4.03 -3.10 19.05
C LEU A 448 -4.60 -3.67 17.75
N PHE A 449 -4.45 -4.98 17.53
CA PHE A 449 -4.80 -5.66 16.29
C PHE A 449 -5.88 -6.73 16.50
N ASP A 450 -6.62 -7.01 15.43
CA ASP A 450 -7.51 -8.17 15.40
C ASP A 450 -6.69 -9.46 15.30
N HIS A 451 -5.64 -9.45 14.46
CA HIS A 451 -4.68 -10.55 14.33
C HIS A 451 -3.24 -10.08 14.50
N TRP A 452 -2.44 -10.88 15.20
CA TRP A 452 -1.01 -10.66 15.42
C TRP A 452 -0.24 -11.85 14.88
N LEU A 453 0.33 -11.72 13.68
CA LEU A 453 0.76 -12.86 12.87
C LEU A 453 2.26 -12.89 12.63
N ASN A 454 2.82 -14.09 12.67
CA ASN A 454 4.09 -14.43 12.04
C ASN A 454 3.81 -14.93 10.62
N THR A 455 4.16 -14.11 9.63
CA THR A 455 3.93 -14.38 8.21
C THR A 455 5.05 -15.18 7.53
N LEU A 456 6.14 -15.46 8.25
CA LEU A 456 7.26 -16.27 7.78
C LEU A 456 7.72 -17.21 8.91
N PRO A 457 6.92 -18.25 9.24
CA PRO A 457 7.33 -19.24 10.22
C PRO A 457 8.62 -19.95 9.76
N PHE A 458 9.46 -20.35 10.71
CA PHE A 458 10.71 -21.08 10.45
C PHE A 458 11.71 -20.31 9.55
N GLN A 459 11.75 -18.98 9.63
CA GLN A 459 12.74 -18.17 8.92
C GLN A 459 14.18 -18.63 9.22
N GLY A 460 14.99 -18.79 8.16
CA GLY A 460 16.40 -19.19 8.29
C GLY A 460 17.35 -18.02 8.59
N SER A 461 16.90 -16.79 8.39
CA SER A 461 17.63 -15.57 8.78
C SER A 461 17.18 -15.12 10.16
N ARG A 462 18.09 -14.52 10.94
CA ARG A 462 17.74 -13.92 12.24
C ARG A 462 16.78 -12.73 12.08
N THR A 463 16.95 -11.97 11.01
CA THR A 463 16.19 -10.75 10.76
C THR A 463 15.65 -10.78 9.34
N VAL A 464 14.41 -10.32 9.18
CA VAL A 464 13.77 -10.06 7.88
C VAL A 464 13.58 -8.56 7.78
N ARG A 465 14.09 -7.93 6.72
CA ARG A 465 13.96 -6.49 6.54
C ARG A 465 12.52 -6.13 6.17
N THR A 466 12.09 -4.90 6.42
CA THR A 466 10.68 -4.50 6.24
C THR A 466 10.18 -4.68 4.80
N GLU A 467 11.00 -4.35 3.79
CA GLU A 467 10.60 -4.53 2.38
C GLU A 467 10.60 -6.00 1.91
N GLU A 468 11.41 -6.87 2.52
CA GLU A 468 11.30 -8.33 2.36
C GLU A 468 10.04 -8.88 3.04
N ALA A 469 9.82 -8.48 4.29
CA ALA A 469 8.67 -8.88 5.10
C ALA A 469 7.35 -8.45 4.46
N LEU A 470 7.30 -7.29 3.81
CA LEU A 470 6.14 -6.81 3.07
C LEU A 470 5.75 -7.78 1.97
N LEU A 471 6.70 -8.14 1.11
CA LEU A 471 6.45 -9.03 -0.02
C LEU A 471 6.03 -10.43 0.45
N VAL A 472 6.70 -10.95 1.48
CA VAL A 472 6.38 -12.26 2.07
C VAL A 472 5.01 -12.25 2.74
N SER A 473 4.69 -11.22 3.52
CA SER A 473 3.41 -11.10 4.23
C SER A 473 2.24 -11.00 3.27
N LEU A 474 2.36 -10.19 2.22
CA LEU A 474 1.35 -10.10 1.16
C LEU A 474 1.19 -11.43 0.41
N GLY A 475 2.29 -12.16 0.20
CA GLY A 475 2.29 -13.50 -0.37
C GLY A 475 1.56 -14.53 0.50
N ALA A 476 1.85 -14.55 1.80
CA ALA A 476 1.21 -15.45 2.76
C ALA A 476 -0.29 -15.15 2.91
N LEU A 477 -0.66 -13.86 2.90
CA LEU A 477 -2.04 -13.40 2.98
C LEU A 477 -2.77 -13.44 1.63
N ARG A 478 -2.14 -13.86 0.53
CA ARG A 478 -2.76 -13.88 -0.81
C ARG A 478 -4.11 -14.60 -0.82
N ARG A 479 -4.23 -15.70 -0.07
CA ARG A 479 -5.48 -16.47 0.05
C ARG A 479 -6.61 -15.68 0.71
N LEU A 480 -6.28 -14.74 1.61
CA LEU A 480 -7.24 -13.79 2.18
C LEU A 480 -7.53 -12.64 1.21
N LEU A 481 -6.50 -12.09 0.55
CA LEU A 481 -6.61 -10.92 -0.32
C LEU A 481 -7.38 -11.17 -1.62
N PHE A 482 -7.39 -12.40 -2.14
CA PHE A 482 -8.00 -12.75 -3.43
C PHE A 482 -8.97 -13.92 -3.32
N ARG A 483 -9.75 -13.98 -2.23
CA ARG A 483 -10.83 -14.97 -2.09
C ARG A 483 -11.81 -14.82 -3.25
N SER A 484 -12.08 -15.96 -3.90
CA SER A 484 -13.00 -16.08 -5.04
C SER A 484 -14.44 -16.26 -4.58
#